data_AF-A0A8J2PWM6-F1
#
_entry.id   AF-A0A8J2PWM6-F1
#
_cell.length_a   1.000
_cell.length_b   1.000
_cell.length_c   1.000
_cell.angle_alpha   90.00
_cell.angle_beta   90.00
_cell.angle_gamma   90.00
#
_symmetry.space_group_name_H-M   'P 1'
#
loop_
_entity.id
_entity.type
_entity.pdbx_description
1 polymer ?
#
loop_
_entity_poly.entity_id
_entity_poly.type
_entity_poly.pdbx_seq_one_letter_code
_entity_poly.pdbx_strand_id
1 'polypeptide(L)' 'MKLPPRNPNKDKLVTPQLMSYTYGQSSVFQLGAGFFCYFLTLGYHGFLPHRIIGLRAQWDSGAINDLEDSYGQEWV' A
#
# COMPACT_ATOMS: atom_id res chain seq x y z
N MET A 1 2.35 -25.18 35.03
CA MET A 1 3.18 -23.98 34.82
C MET A 1 4.57 -24.24 35.40
N LYS A 2 5.57 -24.47 34.53
CA LYS A 2 6.94 -24.85 34.93
C LYS A 2 7.99 -23.78 34.59
N LEU A 3 7.58 -22.71 33.93
CA LEU A 3 8.48 -21.62 33.53
C LEU A 3 8.69 -20.65 34.71
N PRO A 4 9.93 -20.18 34.94
CA PRO A 4 10.19 -19.17 35.96
C PRO A 4 9.56 -17.82 35.57
N PRO A 5 9.37 -16.90 36.53
CA PRO A 5 8.86 -15.56 36.25
C PRO A 5 9.77 -14.80 35.27
N ARG A 6 9.17 -14.03 34.35
CA ARG A 6 9.91 -13.25 33.34
C ARG A 6 10.85 -12.24 33.98
N ASN A 7 11.98 -11.95 33.32
CA ASN A 7 12.88 -10.88 33.75
C ASN A 7 12.41 -9.53 33.17
N PRO A 8 11.98 -8.55 33.99
CA PRO A 8 11.44 -7.29 33.49
C PRO A 8 12.45 -6.41 32.73
N ASN A 9 13.75 -6.62 32.92
CA ASN A 9 14.80 -5.84 32.28
C ASN A 9 15.18 -6.40 30.90
N LYS A 10 15.12 -7.72 30.70
CA LYS A 10 15.51 -8.40 29.45
C LYS A 10 14.31 -8.84 28.61
N ASP A 11 13.27 -9.38 29.25
CA ASP A 11 12.12 -9.96 28.58
C ASP A 11 11.02 -8.91 28.43
N LYS A 12 11.23 -8.04 27.45
CA LYS A 12 10.26 -7.00 27.06
C LYS A 12 9.15 -7.60 26.22
N LEU A 13 7.96 -7.01 26.32
CA LEU A 13 6.80 -7.41 25.53
C LEU A 13 7.00 -7.11 24.04
N VAL A 14 7.60 -5.94 23.74
CA VAL A 14 8.00 -5.56 22.37
C VAL A 14 9.50 -5.70 22.26
N THR A 15 9.94 -6.59 21.38
CA THR A 15 11.35 -6.84 21.10
C THR A 15 11.73 -6.26 19.74
N PRO A 16 13.00 -5.90 19.52
CA PRO A 16 13.46 -5.47 18.21
C PRO A 16 13.23 -6.53 17.12
N GLN A 17 13.28 -7.83 17.48
CA GLN A 17 12.95 -8.93 16.58
C GLN A 17 11.47 -8.90 16.17
N LEU A 18 10.57 -8.64 17.11
CA LEU A 18 9.14 -8.49 16.82
C LEU A 18 8.90 -7.30 15.88
N MET A 19 9.54 -6.16 16.14
CA MET A 19 9.42 -4.97 15.28
C MET A 19 9.97 -5.24 13.87
N SER A 20 11.11 -5.93 13.75
CA SER A 20 11.70 -6.29 12.46
C SER A 20 10.81 -7.23 11.65
N TYR A 21 10.23 -8.24 12.29
CA TYR A 21 9.31 -9.16 11.63
C TYR A 21 8.03 -8.47 11.15
N THR A 22 7.40 -7.69 12.03
CA THR A 22 6.12 -7.03 11.75
C THR A 22 6.27 -5.93 10.70
N TYR A 23 7.14 -4.95 10.93
CA TYR A 23 7.30 -3.80 10.04
C TYR A 23 8.19 -4.09 8.83
N GLY A 24 9.18 -4.96 8.97
CA GLY A 24 10.12 -5.27 7.88
C GLY A 24 9.61 -6.36 6.94
N GLN A 25 9.10 -7.47 7.48
CA GLN A 25 8.74 -8.62 6.66
C GLN A 25 7.25 -8.62 6.32
N SER A 26 6.39 -8.73 7.33
CA SER A 26 4.94 -8.89 7.12
C SER A 26 4.31 -7.67 6.45
N SER A 27 4.68 -6.46 6.89
CA SER A 27 4.13 -5.23 6.32
C SER A 27 4.54 -5.02 4.86
N VAL A 28 5.74 -5.44 4.45
CA VAL A 28 6.20 -5.32 3.05
C VAL A 28 5.36 -6.19 2.12
N PHE A 29 5.02 -7.42 2.54
CA PHE A 29 4.12 -8.27 1.76
C PHE A 29 2.72 -7.68 1.66
N GLN A 30 2.19 -7.15 2.77
CA GLN A 30 0.86 -6.53 2.78
C GLN A 30 0.82 -5.28 1.89
N LEU A 31 1.86 -4.45 1.95
CA LEU A 31 2.02 -3.26 1.10
C LEU A 31 2.05 -3.66 -0.38
N GLY A 32 2.84 -4.69 -0.72
CA GLY A 32 2.92 -5.22 -2.09
C GLY A 32 1.58 -5.73 -2.61
N ALA A 33 0.85 -6.50 -1.78
CA ALA A 33 -0.49 -6.97 -2.13
C ALA A 33 -1.50 -5.84 -2.33
N GLY A 34 -1.45 -4.81 -1.47
CA GLY A 34 -2.29 -3.61 -1.59
C GLY A 34 -2.03 -2.84 -2.88
N PHE A 35 -0.76 -2.55 -3.20
CA PHE A 35 -0.38 -1.90 -4.45
C PHE A 35 -0.77 -2.73 -5.67
N PHE A 36 -0.57 -4.05 -5.62
CA PHE A 36 -0.98 -4.94 -6.71
C PHE A 36 -2.48 -4.84 -6.98
N CYS A 37 -3.32 -4.92 -5.95
CA CYS A 37 -4.77 -4.78 -6.10
C CYS A 37 -5.17 -3.39 -6.62
N TYR A 38 -4.51 -2.33 -6.15
CA TYR A 38 -4.71 -0.96 -6.63
C TYR A 38 -4.44 -0.82 -8.14
N PHE A 39 -3.27 -1.26 -8.60
CA PHE A 39 -2.91 -1.20 -10.02
C PHE A 39 -3.78 -2.09 -10.89
N LEU A 40 -4.15 -3.27 -10.39
CA LEU A 40 -5.01 -4.20 -11.10
C LEU A 40 -6.41 -3.62 -11.28
N THR A 41 -7.00 -3.05 -10.24
CA THR A 41 -8.35 -2.45 -10.30
C THR A 41 -8.38 -1.26 -11.25
N LEU A 42 -7.42 -0.33 -11.11
CA LEU A 42 -7.32 0.82 -12.02
C LEU A 42 -7.05 0.40 -13.47
N GLY A 43 -6.19 -0.60 -13.68
CA GLY A 43 -5.92 -1.15 -15.00
C GLY A 43 -7.15 -1.78 -15.65
N TYR A 44 -7.99 -2.48 -14.88
CA TYR A 44 -9.28 -2.99 -15.36
C TYR A 44 -10.24 -1.88 -15.79
N HIS A 45 -10.12 -0.70 -15.18
CA HIS A 45 -10.91 0.49 -15.53
C HIS A 45 -10.18 1.45 -16.48
N GLY A 46 -9.17 0.99 -17.22
CA GLY A 46 -8.53 1.80 -18.26
C GLY A 46 -7.33 2.63 -17.84
N PHE A 47 -7.01 2.69 -16.55
CA PHE A 47 -5.84 3.40 -16.03
C PHE A 47 -4.67 2.45 -15.83
N LEU A 48 -3.84 2.30 -16.87
CA LEU A 48 -2.65 1.45 -16.79
C LEU A 48 -1.59 2.06 -15.86
N PRO A 49 -0.70 1.25 -15.24
CA PRO A 49 0.31 1.72 -14.29
C PRO A 49 1.18 2.89 -14.78
N HIS A 50 1.47 2.95 -16.09
CA HIS A 50 2.25 4.04 -16.68
C HIS A 50 1.51 5.40 -16.66
N ARG A 51 0.18 5.39 -16.77
CA ARG A 51 -0.66 6.61 -16.76
C ARG A 51 -0.92 7.09 -15.34
N ILE A 52 -0.93 6.19 -14.35
CA ILE A 52 -1.21 6.52 -12.94
C ILE A 52 -0.12 7.40 -12.32
N ILE A 53 1.14 7.23 -12.73
CA ILE A 53 2.26 8.01 -12.17
C ILE A 53 2.12 9.48 -12.60
N GLY A 54 1.91 10.38 -11.63
CA GLY A 54 1.73 11.82 -11.87
C GLY A 54 0.30 12.26 -12.17
N LEU A 55 -0.66 11.33 -12.23
CA LEU A 55 -2.06 11.62 -12.56
C LEU A 55 -2.81 12.39 -11.47
N ARG A 56 -2.31 12.37 -10.23
CA ARG A 56 -3.04 12.88 -9.05
C ARG A 56 -3.45 14.35 -9.19
N ALA A 57 -2.60 15.19 -9.79
CA ALA A 57 -2.91 16.61 -9.97
C ALA A 57 -4.07 16.84 -10.94
N GLN A 58 -4.19 16.00 -11.98
CA GLN A 58 -5.29 16.06 -12.94
C GLN A 58 -6.56 15.43 -12.38
N TRP A 59 -6.42 14.29 -11.69
CA TRP A 59 -7.52 13.56 -11.04
C TRP A 59 -8.26 14.39 -9.97
N ASP A 60 -7.52 15.18 -9.19
CA ASP A 60 -8.12 16.01 -8.12
C ASP A 60 -8.60 17.39 -8.60
N SER A 61 -8.28 17.77 -9.84
CA SER A 61 -8.62 19.08 -10.38
C SER A 61 -10.09 19.11 -10.82
N GLY A 62 -10.94 19.81 -10.09
CA GLY A 62 -12.35 20.00 -10.47
C GLY A 62 -12.58 20.86 -11.73
N ALA A 63 -11.51 21.35 -12.37
CA ALA A 63 -11.59 22.04 -13.66
C ALA A 63 -11.43 21.09 -14.86
N ILE A 64 -10.94 19.87 -14.63
CA ILE A 64 -10.71 18.85 -15.66
C ILE A 64 -11.88 17.86 -15.56
N ASN A 65 -12.76 17.87 -16.56
CA ASN A 65 -13.92 16.97 -16.66
C ASN A 65 -13.77 15.98 -17.83
N ASP A 66 -12.59 15.91 -18.40
CA ASP A 66 -12.21 15.19 -19.60
C ASP A 66 -10.92 14.40 -19.35
N LEU A 67 -10.85 13.73 -18.19
CA LEU A 67 -9.64 13.00 -17.81
C LEU A 67 -9.47 11.78 -18.71
N GLU A 68 -8.50 11.83 -19.62
CA GLU A 68 -8.22 10.73 -20.55
C GLU A 68 -7.54 9.54 -19.83
N ASP A 69 -8.05 8.34 -20.08
CA ASP A 69 -7.45 7.08 -19.63
C ASP A 69 -6.34 6.57 -20.57
N SER A 70 -5.86 5.33 -20.39
CA SER A 70 -4.81 4.76 -21.25
C SER A 70 -5.32 4.22 -22.60
N TYR A 71 -6.64 4.15 -22.79
CA TYR A 71 -7.30 3.68 -24.00
C TYR A 71 -7.92 4.83 -24.82
N GLY A 72 -7.78 6.08 -24.37
CA GLY A 72 -8.31 7.28 -25.03
C GLY A 72 -9.77 7.59 -24.68
N GLN A 73 -10.29 7.06 -23.57
CA GLN A 73 -11.63 7.39 -23.07
C GLN A 73 -11.53 8.57 -22.11
N GLU A 74 -12.45 9.53 -22.24
CA GLU A 74 -12.58 10.68 -21.35
C GLU A 74 -13.50 10.33 -20.17
N TRP A 75 -13.01 10.60 -18.95
CA TRP A 75 -13.76 10.42 -17.71
C TRP A 75 -14.32 11.76 -17.24
N VAL A 76 -15.64 11.80 -17.06
CA VAL A 76 -16.45 12.94 -16.57
C VAL A 76 -16.73 12.80 -15.08
#